data_AF-A0A9P0BGT3-F1
#
_entry.id   AF-A0A9P0BGT3-F1
#
_cell.length_a   1.000
_cell.length_b   1.000
_cell.length_c   1.000
_cell.angle_alpha   90.00
_cell.angle_beta   90.00
_cell.angle_gamma   90.00
#
_symmetry.space_group_name_H-M   'P 1'
#
loop_
_entity.id
_entity.type
_entity.pdbx_description
1 polymer ?
#
loop_
_entity_poly.entity_id
_entity_poly.type
_entity_poly.pdbx_seq_one_letter_code
_entity_poly.pdbx_strand_id
1 'polypeptide(L)'
;MPNTQKNSGDFGCLGPSKEMSLLELPTRRDILQYFKFIQQQHLSRPSFYDASLAVAEKVLEIWQRASIATVSVKRIQDMIHRERELEKKINKSFTRDKEKKSFQVKLTAFIKEANRLFDVSA
;
A
#
# COMPACT_ATOMS: atom_id res chain seq x y z
N MET A 1 0.25 27.73 -19.87
CA MET A 1 -0.90 26.86 -19.54
C MET A 1 -0.38 25.47 -19.25
N PRO A 2 -0.45 24.94 -18.02
CA PRO A 2 0.03 23.60 -17.76
C PRO A 2 -1.03 22.58 -18.18
N ASN A 3 -0.53 21.58 -18.87
CA ASN A 3 -1.23 20.54 -19.59
C ASN A 3 -1.85 19.53 -18.61
N THR A 4 -3.19 19.47 -18.56
CA THR A 4 -3.93 18.53 -17.70
C THR A 4 -3.82 17.12 -18.28
N GLN A 5 -2.75 16.39 -17.94
CA GLN A 5 -2.69 14.96 -18.21
C GLN A 5 -3.78 14.25 -17.40
N LYS A 6 -4.86 13.86 -18.09
CA LYS A 6 -5.83 12.86 -17.64
C LYS A 6 -5.10 11.53 -17.44
N ASN A 7 -4.54 11.32 -16.27
CA ASN A 7 -4.27 9.99 -15.77
C ASN A 7 -5.59 9.40 -15.27
N SER A 8 -6.40 8.86 -16.17
CA SER A 8 -7.38 7.82 -15.83
C SER A 8 -6.62 6.54 -15.49
N GLY A 9 -5.77 6.62 -14.46
CA GLY A 9 -5.14 5.44 -13.87
C GLY A 9 -6.21 4.71 -13.09
N ASP A 10 -6.36 3.42 -13.34
CA ASP A 10 -7.22 2.56 -12.55
C ASP A 10 -6.69 2.56 -11.11
N PHE A 11 -7.15 3.51 -10.29
CA PHE A 11 -6.60 3.78 -8.96
C PHE A 11 -6.87 2.63 -7.96
N GLY A 12 -7.57 1.59 -8.40
CA GLY A 12 -7.98 0.47 -7.57
C GLY A 12 -8.84 0.91 -6.38
N CYS A 13 -9.07 -0.01 -5.46
CA CYS A 13 -9.93 0.22 -4.31
C CYS A 13 -9.39 1.23 -3.26
N LEU A 14 -8.08 1.53 -3.27
CA LEU A 14 -7.43 2.38 -2.26
C LEU A 14 -7.12 3.80 -2.74
N GLY A 15 -7.41 4.12 -4.00
CA GLY A 15 -7.10 5.42 -4.57
C GLY A 15 -5.63 5.55 -5.04
N PRO A 16 -5.18 6.78 -5.33
CA PRO A 16 -3.90 7.00 -6.00
C PRO A 16 -2.71 6.55 -5.16
N SER A 17 -1.60 6.30 -5.87
CA SER A 17 -0.28 6.16 -5.25
C SER A 17 0.09 7.45 -4.54
N LYS A 18 0.79 7.32 -3.42
CA LYS A 18 1.14 8.45 -2.55
C LYS A 18 2.50 8.18 -1.94
N GLU A 19 3.32 9.23 -1.83
CA GLU A 19 4.54 9.17 -1.05
C GLU A 19 4.24 9.02 0.44
N MET A 20 5.04 8.22 1.14
CA MET A 20 4.84 7.95 2.57
C MET A 20 5.46 9.04 3.43
N SER A 21 4.70 9.53 4.42
CA SER A 21 5.19 10.47 5.42
C SER A 21 6.16 9.78 6.38
N LEU A 22 7.16 10.53 6.84
CA LEU A 22 8.08 10.08 7.88
C LEU A 22 7.66 10.49 9.30
N LEU A 23 6.61 11.31 9.43
CA LEU A 23 6.20 11.91 10.70
C LEU A 23 5.12 11.11 11.43
N GLU A 24 4.48 10.18 10.74
CA GLU A 24 3.31 9.45 11.22
C GLU A 24 3.55 7.95 11.04
N LEU A 25 3.04 7.15 11.98
CA LEU A 25 3.12 5.70 11.85
C LEU A 25 2.19 5.24 10.70
N PRO A 26 2.70 4.43 9.76
CA PRO A 26 1.97 4.12 8.53
C PRO A 26 0.82 3.15 8.78
N THR A 27 -0.30 3.40 8.12
CA THR A 27 -1.37 2.42 7.99
C THR A 27 -1.05 1.41 6.89
N ARG A 28 -1.77 0.28 6.86
CA ARG A 28 -1.63 -0.70 5.77
C ARG A 28 -1.94 -0.08 4.40
N ARG A 29 -2.87 0.87 4.37
CA ARG A 29 -3.19 1.67 3.18
C ARG A 29 -1.98 2.48 2.72
N ASP A 30 -1.29 3.16 3.62
CA ASP A 30 -0.10 3.96 3.28
C ASP A 30 0.99 3.07 2.67
N ILE A 31 1.21 1.87 3.24
CA ILE A 31 2.13 0.87 2.68
C ILE A 31 1.76 0.50 1.25
N LEU A 32 0.49 0.21 0.99
CA LEU A 32 0.02 -0.20 -0.34
C LEU A 32 0.10 0.94 -1.37
N GLN A 33 -0.22 2.16 -0.96
CA GLN A 33 -0.12 3.34 -1.81
C GLN A 33 1.34 3.71 -2.12
N TYR A 34 2.22 3.58 -1.14
CA TYR A 34 3.66 3.83 -1.32
C TYR A 34 4.32 2.75 -2.17
N PHE A 35 3.94 1.49 -2.02
CA PHE A 35 4.39 0.42 -2.90
C PHE A 35 4.07 0.72 -4.38
N LYS A 36 2.85 1.19 -4.67
CA LYS A 36 2.46 1.62 -6.03
C LYS A 36 3.25 2.84 -6.49
N PHE A 37 3.52 3.79 -5.60
CA PHE A 37 4.32 4.98 -5.89
C PHE A 37 5.73 4.58 -6.36
N ILE A 38 6.40 3.69 -5.64
CA ILE A 38 7.70 3.15 -6.04
C ILE A 38 7.60 2.47 -7.40
N GLN A 39 6.59 1.62 -7.62
CA GLN A 39 6.42 0.96 -8.92
C GLN A 39 6.20 1.91 -10.10
N GLN A 40 5.72 3.12 -9.85
CA GLN A 40 5.44 4.13 -10.88
C GLN A 40 6.58 5.13 -11.09
N GLN A 41 7.42 5.36 -10.08
CA GLN A 41 8.52 6.33 -10.15
C GLN A 41 9.69 5.87 -11.03
N HIS A 42 9.93 4.55 -11.11
CA HIS A 42 11.06 4.06 -11.89
C HIS A 42 10.70 3.87 -13.38
N LEU A 43 11.60 4.34 -14.26
CA LEU A 43 11.53 4.16 -15.72
C LEU A 43 11.42 2.67 -16.09
N SER A 44 12.14 1.81 -15.37
CA SER A 44 11.97 0.36 -15.36
C SER A 44 11.11 -0.02 -14.16
N ARG A 45 9.97 -0.70 -14.39
CA ARG A 45 9.14 -1.19 -13.28
C ARG A 45 9.99 -2.09 -12.37
N PRO A 46 10.19 -1.73 -11.10
CA PRO A 46 11.03 -2.50 -10.19
C PRO A 46 10.38 -3.85 -9.95
N SER A 47 11.19 -4.87 -9.65
CA SER A 47 10.65 -6.17 -9.27
C SER A 47 9.80 -6.02 -8.01
N PHE A 48 8.91 -6.98 -7.76
CA PHE A 48 8.16 -7.01 -6.51
C PHE A 48 9.09 -6.97 -5.30
N TYR A 49 10.20 -7.70 -5.38
CA TYR A 49 11.20 -7.76 -4.32
C TYR A 49 11.81 -6.39 -4.05
N ASP A 50 12.30 -5.70 -5.08
CA ASP A 50 12.95 -4.38 -4.93
C ASP A 50 11.98 -3.34 -4.37
N ALA A 51 10.75 -3.31 -4.90
CA ALA A 51 9.71 -2.42 -4.37
C ALA A 51 9.37 -2.76 -2.91
N SER A 52 9.25 -4.04 -2.57
CA SER A 52 8.94 -4.47 -1.19
C SER A 52 10.07 -4.15 -0.22
N LEU A 53 11.32 -4.24 -0.67
CA LEU A 53 12.49 -3.91 0.14
C LEU A 53 12.52 -2.41 0.44
N ALA A 54 12.36 -1.57 -0.58
CA ALA A 54 12.32 -0.12 -0.41
C ALA A 54 11.17 0.33 0.51
N VAL A 55 9.98 -0.29 0.40
CA VAL A 55 8.89 -0.03 1.36
C VAL A 55 9.28 -0.50 2.77
N ALA A 56 9.84 -1.70 2.92
CA ALA A 56 10.21 -2.24 4.23
C ALA A 56 11.27 -1.40 4.94
N GLU A 57 12.29 -0.93 4.22
CA GLU A 57 13.31 0.00 4.73
C GLU A 57 12.68 1.31 5.19
N LYS A 58 11.72 1.85 4.41
CA LYS A 58 11.04 3.09 4.78
C LYS A 58 10.17 2.93 6.03
N VAL A 59 9.47 1.79 6.16
CA VAL A 59 8.72 1.46 7.38
C VAL A 59 9.67 1.35 8.57
N LEU A 60 10.77 0.62 8.40
CA LEU A 60 11.76 0.45 9.46
C LEU A 60 12.28 1.81 9.96
N GLU A 61 12.62 2.72 9.04
CA GLU A 61 13.05 4.09 9.36
C GLU A 61 12.02 4.81 10.24
N ILE A 62 10.74 4.78 9.88
CA ILE A 62 9.66 5.45 10.62
C ILE A 62 9.56 4.90 12.05
N TRP A 63 9.53 3.58 12.18
CA TRP A 63 9.35 2.93 13.48
C TRP A 63 10.58 3.09 14.38
N GLN A 64 11.78 3.05 13.81
CA GLN A 64 13.03 3.35 14.53
C GLN A 64 13.07 4.79 15.02
N ARG A 65 12.60 5.75 14.21
CA ARG A 65 12.48 7.16 14.63
C ARG A 65 11.48 7.36 15.78
N ALA A 66 10.44 6.53 15.82
CA ALA A 66 9.50 6.48 16.93
C ALA A 66 10.06 5.73 18.18
N SER A 67 11.29 5.23 18.12
CA SER A 67 11.92 4.42 19.18
C SER A 67 11.14 3.15 19.53
N ILE A 68 10.43 2.58 18.55
CA ILE A 68 9.67 1.34 18.73
C ILE A 68 10.49 0.17 18.18
N ALA A 69 10.66 -0.89 18.99
CA ALA A 69 11.31 -2.12 18.55
C ALA A 69 10.54 -2.74 17.39
N THR A 70 11.26 -3.25 16.38
CA THR A 70 10.66 -3.75 15.14
C THR A 70 11.08 -5.17 14.82
N VAL A 71 10.21 -5.90 14.12
CA VAL A 71 10.56 -7.20 13.53
C VAL A 71 11.57 -7.04 12.40
N SER A 72 12.18 -8.15 11.97
CA SER A 72 13.16 -8.14 10.88
C SER A 72 12.58 -7.62 9.56
N VAL A 73 13.43 -6.98 8.73
CA VAL A 73 13.06 -6.49 7.39
C VAL A 73 12.36 -7.57 6.56
N LYS A 74 12.87 -8.81 6.59
CA LYS A 74 12.26 -9.95 5.89
C LYS A 74 10.82 -10.19 6.35
N ARG A 75 10.55 -10.10 7.65
CA ARG A 75 9.20 -10.25 8.20
C ARG A 75 8.29 -9.11 7.74
N ILE A 76 8.80 -7.88 7.66
CA ILE A 76 8.09 -6.72 7.12
C ILE A 76 7.73 -6.97 5.65
N GLN A 77 8.65 -7.48 4.82
CA GLN A 77 8.37 -7.85 3.42
C GLN A 77 7.27 -8.92 3.31
N ASP A 78 7.29 -9.95 4.14
CA ASP A 78 6.24 -10.98 4.17
C ASP A 78 4.86 -10.40 4.51
N MET A 79 4.82 -9.37 5.36
CA MET A 79 3.60 -8.65 5.71
C MET A 79 3.12 -7.79 4.53
N ILE A 80 4.02 -7.05 3.88
CA ILE A 80 3.72 -6.27 2.66
C ILE A 80 3.14 -7.20 1.58
N HIS A 81 3.74 -8.37 1.36
CA HIS A 81 3.26 -9.34 0.39
C HIS A 81 1.84 -9.80 0.68
N ARG A 82 1.52 -10.10 1.94
CA ARG A 82 0.15 -10.47 2.34
C ARG A 82 -0.85 -9.36 2.04
N GLU A 83 -0.52 -8.12 2.39
CA GLU A 83 -1.40 -6.97 2.13
C GLU A 83 -1.61 -6.76 0.63
N ARG A 84 -0.56 -6.94 -0.20
CA ARG A 84 -0.65 -6.85 -1.67
C ARG A 84 -1.54 -7.95 -2.25
N GLU A 85 -1.47 -9.17 -1.74
CA GLU A 85 -2.34 -10.27 -2.19
C GLU A 85 -3.81 -10.03 -1.81
N LEU A 86 -4.08 -9.45 -0.63
CA LEU A 86 -5.43 -9.02 -0.26
C LEU A 86 -5.95 -7.93 -1.20
N GLU A 87 -5.13 -6.92 -1.47
CA GLU A 87 -5.50 -5.83 -2.38
C GLU A 87 -5.77 -6.34 -3.81
N LYS A 88 -4.91 -7.23 -4.35
CA LYS A 88 -5.12 -7.85 -5.67
C LYS A 88 -6.44 -8.60 -5.74
N LYS A 89 -6.80 -9.36 -4.71
CA LYS A 89 -8.06 -10.10 -4.64
C LYS A 89 -9.27 -9.16 -4.72
N ILE A 90 -9.22 -8.03 -4.01
CA ILE A 90 -10.29 -7.01 -4.08
C ILE A 90 -10.32 -6.34 -5.46
N ASN A 91 -9.17 -5.92 -5.98
CA ASN A 91 -9.06 -5.22 -7.27
C ASN A 91 -9.51 -6.08 -8.45
N LYS A 92 -9.31 -7.40 -8.42
CA LYS A 92 -9.72 -8.32 -9.50
C LYS A 92 -11.21 -8.20 -9.87
N SER A 93 -12.07 -7.92 -8.90
CA SER A 93 -13.51 -7.78 -9.09
C SER A 93 -14.00 -6.35 -8.97
N PHE A 94 -13.12 -5.40 -8.63
CA PHE A 94 -13.49 -4.03 -8.31
C PHE A 94 -14.22 -3.34 -9.47
N THR A 95 -13.65 -3.35 -10.66
CA THR A 95 -14.23 -2.65 -11.83
C THR A 95 -15.60 -3.18 -12.21
N ARG A 96 -15.83 -4.49 -12.06
CA ARG A 96 -17.09 -5.17 -12.43
C ARG A 96 -18.15 -5.11 -11.32
N ASP A 97 -17.73 -5.24 -10.07
CA ASP A 97 -18.62 -5.56 -8.95
C ASP A 97 -18.76 -4.41 -7.93
N LYS A 98 -18.11 -3.25 -8.12
CA LYS A 98 -18.13 -2.11 -7.17
C LYS A 98 -19.51 -1.63 -6.72
N GLU A 99 -20.54 -1.83 -7.54
CA GLU A 99 -21.93 -1.42 -7.25
C GLU A 99 -22.77 -2.51 -6.56
N LYS A 100 -22.28 -3.77 -6.54
CA LYS A 100 -23.00 -4.88 -5.91
C LYS A 100 -22.91 -4.75 -4.39
N LYS A 101 -24.06 -4.79 -3.71
CA LYS A 101 -24.15 -4.71 -2.23
C LYS A 101 -23.21 -5.69 -1.52
N SER A 102 -23.16 -6.95 -1.97
CA SER A 102 -22.28 -7.98 -1.38
C SER A 102 -20.79 -7.69 -1.56
N PHE A 103 -20.41 -7.04 -2.66
CA PHE A 103 -19.03 -6.60 -2.88
C PHE A 103 -18.72 -5.35 -2.05
N GLN A 104 -19.66 -4.40 -1.94
CA GLN A 104 -19.50 -3.21 -1.09
C GLN A 104 -19.22 -3.59 0.37
N VAL A 105 -19.90 -4.60 0.93
CA VAL A 105 -19.60 -5.09 2.28
C VAL A 105 -18.14 -5.58 2.40
N LYS A 106 -17.65 -6.33 1.41
CA LYS A 106 -16.25 -6.80 1.37
C LYS A 106 -15.27 -5.65 1.21
N LEU A 107 -15.58 -4.70 0.33
CA LEU A 107 -14.76 -3.51 0.07
C LEU A 107 -14.67 -2.64 1.32
N THR A 108 -15.78 -2.39 2.00
CA THR A 108 -15.81 -1.63 3.26
C THR A 108 -15.02 -2.33 4.36
N ALA A 109 -15.15 -3.66 4.49
CA ALA A 109 -14.36 -4.43 5.46
C ALA A 109 -12.86 -4.34 5.16
N PHE A 110 -12.47 -4.47 3.88
CA PHE A 110 -11.09 -4.30 3.45
C PHE A 110 -10.56 -2.88 3.73
N ILE A 111 -11.31 -1.83 3.37
CA ILE A 111 -10.91 -0.43 3.63
C ILE A 111 -10.77 -0.17 5.12
N LYS A 112 -11.68 -0.71 5.95
CA LYS A 112 -11.60 -0.58 7.42
C LYS A 112 -10.32 -1.21 7.96
N GLU A 113 -9.95 -2.39 7.46
CA GLU A 113 -8.70 -3.05 7.84
C GLU A 113 -7.47 -2.32 7.30
N ALA A 114 -7.54 -1.81 6.07
CA ALA A 114 -6.46 -1.07 5.45
C ALA A 114 -6.11 0.23 6.20
N ASN A 115 -7.09 0.85 6.86
CA ASN A 115 -6.88 2.04 7.68
C ASN A 115 -6.30 1.74 9.07
N ARG A 116 -6.05 0.48 9.43
CA ARG A 116 -5.36 0.15 10.67
C ARG A 116 -3.87 0.37 10.53
N LEU A 117 -3.22 0.58 11.67
CA LEU A 117 -1.77 0.66 11.76
C LEU A 117 -1.13 -0.59 11.14
N PHE A 118 -0.09 -0.39 10.34
CA PHE A 118 0.75 -1.48 9.86
C PHE A 118 1.77 -1.81 10.95
N ASP A 119 1.29 -2.58 11.93
CA ASP A 119 2.05 -2.90 13.14
C ASP A 119 3.21 -3.86 12.84
N VAL A 120 4.44 -3.36 12.96
CA VAL A 120 5.67 -4.13 12.81
C VAL A 120 6.45 -4.21 14.11
N SER A 121 5.81 -3.92 15.25
CA SER A 121 6.47 -4.05 16.56
C SER A 121 6.87 -5.49 16.86
N ALA A 122 7.97 -5.65 17.60
CA ALA A 122 8.52 -6.94 18.05
C ALA A 122 8.20 -7.24 19.51
#